data_AF-A0A924MCW1-F1
#
_entry.id   AF-A0A924MCW1-F1
#
_cell.length_a   1.000
_cell.length_b   1.000
_cell.length_c   1.000
_cell.angle_alpha   90.00
_cell.angle_beta   90.00
_cell.angle_gamma   90.00
#
_symmetry.space_group_name_H-M   'P 1'
#
loop_
_entity.id
_entity.type
_entity.pdbx_description
1 polymer ?
#
loop_
_entity_poly.entity_id
_entity_poly.type
_entity_poly.pdbx_seq_one_letter_code
_entity_poly.pdbx_strand_id
1 'polypeptide(L)'
;MIIDTLANADKYTSIHPLFAKAFAYIKSQNFTELEIGKFDVAEGLKVIVAEKIGMSAEESIAKFECHNNNIDIQLCISGNETIGWKPRSSCTSQKGEYNAE
;
A
#
# COMPACT_ATOMS: atom_id res chain seq x y z
N MET A 1 3.08 -10.67 2.30
CA MET A 1 3.76 -9.72 1.39
C MET A 1 3.80 -10.34 0.01
N ILE A 2 3.39 -9.60 -1.01
CA ILE A 2 3.63 -9.94 -2.43
C ILE A 2 4.45 -8.78 -2.97
N ILE A 3 5.60 -9.06 -3.59
CA ILE A 3 6.46 -8.05 -4.22
C ILE A 3 6.57 -8.45 -5.69
N ASP A 4 6.01 -7.63 -6.55
CA ASP A 4 5.97 -7.89 -7.99
C ASP A 4 5.77 -6.58 -8.75
N THR A 5 5.70 -6.67 -10.08
CA THR A 5 5.43 -5.59 -11.01
C THR A 5 3.95 -5.56 -11.40
N LEU A 6 3.43 -4.39 -11.80
CA LEU A 6 2.05 -4.25 -12.29
C LEU A 6 1.75 -5.11 -13.53
N ALA A 7 2.76 -5.47 -14.32
CA ALA A 7 2.62 -6.37 -15.45
C ALA A 7 2.10 -7.77 -15.03
N ASN A 8 2.35 -8.17 -13.78
CA ASN A 8 1.90 -9.43 -13.21
C ASN A 8 0.63 -9.33 -12.36
N ALA A 9 0.02 -8.13 -12.23
CA ALA A 9 -1.09 -7.87 -11.32
C ALA A 9 -2.29 -8.84 -11.53
N ASP A 10 -2.55 -9.25 -12.77
CA ASP A 10 -3.67 -10.13 -13.10
C ASP A 10 -3.59 -11.51 -12.42
N LYS A 11 -2.37 -11.98 -12.10
CA LYS A 11 -2.13 -13.24 -11.36
C LYS A 11 -2.72 -13.22 -9.96
N TYR A 12 -2.92 -12.03 -9.38
CA TYR A 12 -3.33 -11.85 -7.99
C TYR A 12 -4.80 -11.46 -7.84
N THR A 13 -5.53 -11.27 -8.94
CA THR A 13 -6.93 -10.80 -8.94
C THR A 13 -7.88 -11.69 -8.12
N SER A 14 -7.58 -12.99 -8.00
CA SER A 14 -8.36 -13.97 -7.26
C SER A 14 -8.06 -14.03 -5.75
N ILE A 15 -7.01 -13.35 -5.27
CA ILE A 15 -6.60 -13.42 -3.86
C ILE A 15 -7.57 -12.69 -2.95
N HIS A 16 -8.19 -11.62 -3.43
CA HIS A 16 -9.17 -10.84 -2.68
C HIS A 16 -10.25 -10.28 -3.61
N PRO A 17 -11.53 -10.26 -3.21
CA PRO A 17 -12.64 -9.83 -4.07
C PRO A 17 -12.46 -8.43 -4.69
N LEU A 18 -11.76 -7.53 -4.00
CA LEU A 18 -11.51 -6.16 -4.48
C LEU A 18 -10.24 -5.99 -5.32
N PHE A 19 -9.36 -7.00 -5.41
CA PHE A 19 -8.09 -6.84 -6.13
C PHE A 19 -8.28 -6.63 -7.63
N ALA A 20 -9.24 -7.34 -8.24
CA ALA A 20 -9.58 -7.10 -9.64
C ALA A 20 -9.98 -5.65 -9.91
N LYS A 21 -10.80 -5.05 -9.02
CA LYS A 21 -11.20 -3.64 -9.13
C LYS A 21 -10.02 -2.69 -8.86
N ALA A 22 -9.19 -2.97 -7.85
CA ALA A 22 -8.01 -2.17 -7.54
C ALA A 22 -7.02 -2.12 -8.72
N PHE A 23 -6.70 -3.28 -9.31
CA PHE A 23 -5.78 -3.33 -10.45
C PHE A 23 -6.39 -2.74 -11.72
N ALA A 24 -7.69 -2.90 -11.96
CA ALA A 24 -8.37 -2.21 -13.05
C ALA A 24 -8.30 -0.69 -12.89
N TYR A 25 -8.51 -0.17 -11.67
CA TYR A 25 -8.37 1.26 -11.37
C TYR A 25 -6.95 1.74 -11.62
N ILE A 26 -5.93 1.04 -11.11
CA ILE A 26 -4.51 1.40 -11.30
C ILE A 26 -4.17 1.47 -12.79
N LYS A 27 -4.59 0.47 -13.58
CA LYS A 27 -4.35 0.41 -15.04
C LYS A 27 -5.07 1.49 -15.84
N SER A 28 -6.14 2.08 -15.31
CA SER A 28 -6.88 3.15 -15.98
C SER A 28 -6.32 4.54 -15.71
N GLN A 29 -5.37 4.70 -14.80
CA GLN A 29 -4.82 6.01 -14.44
C GLN A 29 -3.74 6.48 -15.41
N ASN A 30 -3.69 7.80 -15.64
CA ASN A 30 -2.51 8.45 -16.18
C ASN A 30 -1.59 8.88 -15.03
N PHE A 31 -0.48 8.16 -14.82
CA PHE A 31 0.42 8.40 -13.70
C PHE A 31 1.14 9.76 -13.71
N THR A 32 1.19 10.46 -14.86
CA THR A 32 1.81 11.80 -14.93
C THR A 32 0.85 12.92 -14.51
N GLU A 33 -0.43 12.62 -14.34
CA GLU A 33 -1.51 13.59 -14.10
C GLU A 33 -2.35 13.21 -12.86
N LEU A 34 -1.81 12.36 -11.98
CA LEU A 34 -2.52 11.98 -10.77
C LEU A 34 -2.68 13.16 -9.81
N GLU A 35 -3.91 13.37 -9.36
CA GLU A 35 -4.22 14.32 -8.31
C GLU A 35 -3.77 13.76 -6.95
N ILE A 36 -3.03 14.55 -6.18
CA ILE A 36 -2.65 14.22 -4.80
C ILE A 36 -3.89 14.29 -3.93
N GLY A 37 -4.18 13.22 -3.19
CA GLY A 37 -5.38 13.17 -2.37
C GLY A 37 -5.79 11.78 -1.93
N LYS A 38 -6.99 11.71 -1.35
CA LYS A 38 -7.64 10.47 -0.93
C LYS A 38 -8.97 10.35 -1.68
N PHE A 39 -9.18 9.21 -2.31
CA PHE A 39 -10.35 8.96 -3.16
C PHE A 39 -11.00 7.64 -2.78
N ASP A 40 -12.32 7.64 -2.60
CA ASP A 40 -13.11 6.42 -2.48
C ASP A 40 -13.44 5.90 -3.88
N VAL A 41 -12.88 4.75 -4.26
CA VAL A 41 -13.06 4.15 -5.60
C VAL A 41 -14.25 3.18 -5.60
N ALA A 42 -14.47 2.49 -4.49
CA ALA A 42 -15.65 1.69 -4.21
C ALA A 42 -15.77 1.45 -2.70
N GLU A 43 -16.87 0.87 -2.27
CA GLU A 43 -17.01 0.36 -0.90
C GLU A 43 -15.85 -0.60 -0.57
N GLY A 44 -15.13 -0.32 0.52
CA GLY A 44 -13.95 -1.08 0.93
C GLY A 44 -12.68 -0.88 0.10
N LEU A 45 -12.68 0.06 -0.88
CA LEU A 45 -11.51 0.37 -1.70
C LEU A 45 -11.25 1.87 -1.76
N LYS A 46 -10.16 2.28 -1.12
CA LYS A 46 -9.69 3.67 -1.11
C LYS A 46 -8.32 3.76 -1.76
N VAL A 47 -8.06 4.87 -2.42
CA VAL A 47 -6.76 5.19 -3.01
C VAL A 47 -6.21 6.44 -2.36
N ILE A 48 -4.93 6.40 -2.03
CA ILE A 48 -4.20 7.52 -1.47
C ILE A 48 -3.04 7.80 -2.42
N VAL A 49 -3.06 8.97 -3.05
CA VAL A 49 -1.96 9.47 -3.88
C VAL A 49 -1.19 10.50 -3.06
N ALA A 50 0.11 10.29 -2.91
CA ALA A 50 0.97 11.19 -2.16
C ALA A 50 2.29 11.39 -2.89
N GLU A 51 2.76 12.64 -2.92
CA GLU A 51 4.10 13.01 -3.33
C GLU A 51 4.85 13.50 -2.09
N LYS A 52 5.89 12.77 -1.68
CA LYS A 52 6.67 13.08 -0.48
C LYS A 52 8.09 12.58 -0.63
N ILE A 53 9.01 13.23 0.06
CA ILE A 53 10.38 12.73 0.24
C ILE A 53 10.31 11.49 1.13
N GLY A 54 11.04 10.43 0.77
CA GLY A 54 11.14 9.21 1.55
C GLY A 54 11.67 9.48 2.97
N MET A 55 11.25 8.67 3.93
CA MET A 55 11.75 8.74 5.31
C MET A 55 13.08 8.00 5.44
N SER A 56 13.90 8.37 6.43
CA SER A 56 15.05 7.56 6.82
C SER A 56 14.61 6.17 7.33
N ALA A 57 15.54 5.20 7.32
CA ALA A 57 15.26 3.87 7.82
C ALA A 57 14.89 3.92 9.32
N GLU A 58 15.53 4.78 10.09
CA GLU A 58 15.28 4.99 11.51
C GLU A 58 13.87 5.53 11.77
N GLU A 59 13.43 6.53 11.02
CA GLU A 59 12.08 7.09 11.11
C GLU A 59 11.02 6.06 10.70
N SER A 60 11.28 5.28 9.65
CA SER A 60 10.39 4.21 9.21
C SER A 60 10.25 3.11 10.26
N ILE A 61 11.36 2.68 10.87
CA ILE A 61 11.37 1.66 11.95
C ILE A 61 10.68 2.19 13.22
N ALA A 62 10.82 3.48 13.52
CA ALA A 62 10.15 4.09 14.67
C ALA A 62 8.62 4.07 14.53
N LYS A 63 8.11 4.13 13.29
CA LYS A 63 6.68 4.11 12.94
C LYS A 63 6.26 2.79 12.27
N PHE A 64 6.98 1.70 12.52
CA PHE A 64 6.69 0.41 11.90
C PHE A 64 5.29 -0.08 12.27
N GLU A 65 4.46 -0.39 11.27
CA GLU A 65 3.03 -0.62 11.43
C GLU A 65 2.54 -1.90 10.73
N CYS A 66 1.30 -2.28 11.05
CA CYS A 66 0.55 -3.31 10.34
C CYS A 66 -0.95 -3.11 10.58
N HIS A 67 -1.79 -3.70 9.71
CA HIS A 67 -3.24 -3.53 9.76
C HIS A 67 -3.95 -4.85 10.04
N ASN A 68 -5.14 -4.75 10.64
CA ASN A 68 -6.05 -5.89 10.83
C ASN A 68 -7.17 -5.90 9.78
N ASN A 69 -7.67 -4.72 9.41
CA ASN A 69 -8.89 -4.57 8.61
C ASN A 69 -8.63 -4.22 7.15
N ASN A 70 -7.41 -3.76 6.81
CA ASN A 70 -7.06 -3.31 5.48
C ASN A 70 -5.84 -4.07 4.95
N ILE A 71 -5.80 -4.22 3.63
CA ILE A 71 -4.65 -4.76 2.91
C ILE A 71 -4.09 -3.63 2.04
N ASP A 72 -2.82 -3.34 2.23
CA ASP A 72 -2.14 -2.32 1.44
C ASP A 72 -1.69 -2.86 0.09
N ILE A 73 -1.99 -2.11 -0.97
CA ILE A 73 -1.37 -2.23 -2.28
C ILE A 73 -0.52 -0.97 -2.47
N GLN A 74 0.78 -1.08 -2.22
CA GLN A 74 1.72 0.03 -2.33
C GLN A 74 2.38 0.02 -3.72
N LEU A 75 2.35 1.16 -4.39
CA LEU A 75 2.90 1.34 -5.74
C LEU A 75 3.80 2.58 -5.77
N CYS A 76 5.10 2.37 -5.97
CA CYS A 76 6.02 3.47 -6.25
C CYS A 76 5.85 3.88 -7.73
N ILE A 77 5.35 5.10 -7.95
CA ILE A 77 5.03 5.62 -9.29
C ILE A 77 6.26 6.23 -9.96
N SER A 78 7.06 6.97 -9.18
CA SER A 78 8.26 7.66 -9.66
C SER A 78 9.32 7.67 -8.57
N GLY A 79 10.60 7.65 -8.98
CA GLY A 79 11.75 7.59 -8.08
C GLY A 79 12.01 6.18 -7.55
N ASN A 80 12.63 6.10 -6.38
CA ASN A 80 12.92 4.85 -5.69
C ASN A 80 12.40 4.92 -4.26
N GLU A 81 11.64 3.91 -3.86
CA GLU A 81 11.15 3.76 -2.49
C GLU A 81 11.68 2.45 -1.90
N THR A 82 12.11 2.49 -0.64
CA THR A 82 12.52 1.31 0.12
C THR A 82 11.49 1.03 1.20
N ILE A 83 10.91 -0.16 1.20
CA ILE A 83 9.91 -0.59 2.18
C ILE A 83 10.51 -1.70 3.04
N GLY A 84 10.72 -1.39 4.33
CA GLY A 84 11.00 -2.41 5.33
C GLY A 84 9.74 -3.23 5.61
N TRP A 85 9.85 -4.56 5.63
CA TRP A 85 8.73 -5.42 5.98
C TRP A 85 9.19 -6.60 6.82
N LYS A 86 8.27 -7.12 7.63
CA LYS A 86 8.50 -8.28 8.51
C LYS A 86 7.17 -9.00 8.72
N PRO A 87 7.13 -10.35 8.73
CA PRO A 87 5.93 -11.09 9.09
C PRO A 87 5.46 -10.71 10.50
N ARG A 88 4.16 -10.44 10.67
CA ARG A 88 3.57 -10.00 11.94
C ARG A 88 3.95 -10.91 13.11
N SER A 89 3.96 -12.22 12.91
CA SER A 89 4.31 -13.23 13.93
C SER A 89 5.73 -13.10 14.47
N SER A 90 6.62 -12.40 13.75
CA SER A 90 8.00 -12.16 14.16
C SER A 90 8.23 -10.73 14.69
N CYS A 91 7.19 -9.89 14.75
CA CYS A 91 7.25 -8.56 15.36
C CYS A 91 7.09 -8.68 16.88
N THR A 92 8.19 -8.54 17.62
CA THR A 92 8.24 -8.74 19.09
C THR A 92 8.32 -7.43 19.89
N SER A 93 8.52 -6.30 19.21
CA SER A 93 8.67 -4.98 19.84
C SER A 93 7.53 -4.07 19.39
N GLN A 94 6.42 -4.13 20.11
CA GLN A 94 5.23 -3.32 19.83
C GLN A 94 5.56 -1.81 19.92
N LYS A 95 5.10 -1.03 18.93
CA LYS A 95 5.32 0.42 18.86
C LYS A 95 4.14 1.24 19.39
N GLY A 96 2.96 0.64 19.50
CA GLY A 96 1.75 1.24 20.04
C GLY A 96 0.61 0.23 20.10
N GLU A 97 -0.47 0.59 20.79
CA GLU A 97 -1.70 -0.20 20.84
C GLU A 97 -2.45 -0.17 19.50
N TYR A 98 -3.31 -1.16 19.27
CA TYR A 98 -4.16 -1.18 18.08
C TYR A 98 -5.15 -0.01 18.12
N ASN A 99 -5.15 0.81 17.07
CA ASN A 99 -6.19 1.80 16.82
C ASN A 99 -7.17 1.24 15.78
N ALA A 100 -8.47 1.25 16.11
CA ALA A 100 -9.53 0.73 15.26
C ALA A 100 -10.12 1.81 14.31
N GLU A 101 -9.86 3.08 14.60
CA GLU A 101 -10.19 4.24 13.76
C GLU A 101 -9.20 4.41 12.61
#